data_AF-A0A485K720-F1
#
_entry.id   AF-A0A485K720-F1
#
_cell.length_a   1.000
_cell.length_b   1.000
_cell.length_c   1.000
_cell.angle_alpha   90.00
_cell.angle_beta   90.00
_cell.angle_gamma   90.00
#
_symmetry.space_group_name_H-M   'P 1'
#
loop_
_entity.id
_entity.type
_entity.pdbx_description
1 polymer ?
#
loop_
_entity_poly.entity_id
_entity_poly.type
_entity_poly.pdbx_seq_one_letter_code
_entity_poly.pdbx_strand_id
1 'polypeptide(L)'
;MSAIDAAIDAVLRSQPLIREISSFQDGWFEDALIFLPLRHLDQALGNCNVDGQTSLVKATAARLVPWLNSTPTPRLSRLVASTPSIKLPLLLALVYLGRLDQLDFLFDKCYDDALGLGWLSMAVGLGGSLPTVHFFVNRGYDVSQAIVSAAGAGCADVVEYFERQSRHTNVVLVGRALVRAAQHNHVVIVRRLITSTVPSHFVADAIKWMAEWDETDTVLYMLTTQQTANEAIRWEALAAALNMGVYFGRTSLVASLLNDNNDMAYMPASVLDIEHAVTTGHLEVLHLIYAKNVPPRDGGAKHPRASMWKQQWRHGVPHASRQGWLPMVQWFLTTQPPTETDDEDTLRVAVEGARDGGHGHVVDWLVGQLRSLEQKEVRASGRDSSKVKNG
;
A
#
# COMPACT_ATOMS: atom_id res chain seq x y z
N MET A 1 45.76 60.12 7.13
CA MET A 1 44.71 59.10 6.97
C MET A 1 44.90 58.08 8.05
N SER A 2 43.85 57.79 8.82
CA SER A 2 43.89 56.67 9.75
C SER A 2 43.98 55.36 8.94
N ALA A 3 44.49 54.29 9.57
CA ALA A 3 44.49 52.96 8.94
C ALA A 3 43.06 52.53 8.52
N ILE A 4 42.04 53.03 9.23
CA ILE A 4 40.62 52.81 8.93
C ILE A 4 40.23 53.52 7.63
N ASP A 5 40.63 54.78 7.43
CA ASP A 5 40.32 55.53 6.19
C ASP A 5 40.98 54.87 4.97
N ALA A 6 42.21 54.36 5.13
CA ALA A 6 42.89 53.62 4.07
C ALA A 6 42.19 52.29 3.75
N ALA A 7 41.69 51.58 4.76
CA ALA A 7 40.92 50.36 4.57
C ALA A 7 39.55 50.62 3.92
N ILE A 8 38.84 51.67 4.35
CA ILE A 8 37.56 52.08 3.75
C ILE A 8 37.78 52.47 2.28
N ASP A 9 38.79 53.29 1.98
CA ASP A 9 39.09 53.70 0.61
C ASP A 9 39.50 52.51 -0.26
N ALA A 10 40.24 51.54 0.29
CA ALA A 10 40.57 50.30 -0.40
C ALA A 10 39.33 49.44 -0.72
N VAL A 11 38.37 49.32 0.22
CA VAL A 11 37.11 48.59 0.01
C VAL A 11 36.23 49.30 -1.00
N LEU A 12 36.05 50.62 -0.88
CA LEU A 12 35.21 51.43 -1.77
C LEU A 12 35.80 51.62 -3.17
N ARG A 13 37.10 51.36 -3.37
CA ARG A 13 37.70 51.34 -4.72
C ARG A 13 37.78 49.94 -5.32
N SER A 14 37.57 48.90 -4.51
CA SER A 14 37.55 47.53 -4.98
C SER A 14 36.21 47.23 -5.64
N GLN A 15 36.18 47.29 -6.98
CA GLN A 15 35.01 46.91 -7.77
C GLN A 15 34.44 45.52 -7.42
N PRO A 16 35.27 44.47 -7.15
CA PRO A 16 34.76 43.19 -6.66
C PRO A 16 34.02 43.30 -5.32
N LEU A 17 34.56 44.03 -4.34
CA LEU A 17 33.96 44.18 -3.02
C LEU A 17 32.65 44.97 -3.05
N ILE A 18 32.58 46.06 -3.82
CA ILE A 18 31.32 46.80 -4.00
C ILE A 18 30.26 45.91 -4.64
N ARG A 19 30.61 45.13 -5.69
CA ARG A 19 29.66 44.20 -6.31
C ARG A 19 29.14 43.16 -5.33
N GLU A 20 30.03 42.60 -4.51
CA GLU A 20 29.65 41.66 -3.45
C GLU A 20 28.70 42.31 -2.44
N ILE A 21 29.06 43.47 -1.88
CA ILE A 21 28.24 44.21 -0.91
C ILE A 21 26.87 44.58 -1.49
N SER A 22 26.82 45.14 -2.71
CA SER A 22 25.57 45.49 -3.37
C SER A 22 24.70 44.26 -3.66
N SER A 23 25.31 43.11 -3.98
CA SER A 23 24.57 41.86 -4.16
C SER A 23 23.89 41.38 -2.88
N PHE A 24 24.49 41.64 -1.72
CA PHE A 24 23.86 41.38 -0.41
C PHE A 24 22.68 42.32 -0.13
N GLN A 25 22.69 43.54 -0.69
CA GLN A 25 21.62 44.53 -0.53
C GLN A 25 20.41 44.28 -1.45
N ASP A 26 20.55 43.46 -2.49
CA ASP A 26 19.50 43.16 -3.47
C ASP A 26 18.46 42.13 -2.98
N GLY A 27 18.30 41.93 -1.66
CA GLY A 27 17.35 40.98 -1.09
C GLY A 27 17.88 39.54 -0.96
N TRP A 28 19.21 39.38 -0.89
CA TRP A 28 19.87 38.07 -0.88
C TRP A 28 19.54 37.24 0.35
N PHE A 29 19.50 37.92 1.49
CA PHE A 29 19.21 37.28 2.78
C PHE A 29 17.79 36.73 2.77
N GLU A 30 16.85 37.47 2.22
CA GLU A 30 15.44 37.10 2.05
C GLU A 30 15.30 35.84 1.19
N ASP A 31 16.06 35.71 0.11
CA ASP A 31 16.08 34.48 -0.70
C ASP A 31 16.59 33.29 0.11
N ALA A 32 17.69 33.46 0.85
CA ALA A 32 18.28 32.40 1.67
C ALA A 32 17.34 31.94 2.81
N LEU A 33 16.55 32.85 3.38
CA LEU A 33 15.58 32.52 4.44
C LEU A 33 14.54 31.49 4.00
N ILE A 34 14.18 31.45 2.72
CA ILE A 34 13.22 30.48 2.19
C ILE A 34 13.75 29.05 2.30
N PHE A 35 15.06 28.88 2.16
CA PHE A 35 15.76 27.60 2.23
C PHE A 35 16.14 27.18 3.65
N LEU A 36 16.06 28.08 4.64
CA LEU A 36 16.48 27.77 6.01
C LEU A 36 15.83 26.51 6.59
N PRO A 37 14.52 26.24 6.38
CA PRO A 37 13.90 25.00 6.85
C PRO A 37 14.32 23.73 6.08
N LEU A 38 14.99 23.88 4.93
CA LEU A 38 15.39 22.80 4.03
C LEU A 38 16.87 22.43 4.19
N ARG A 39 17.60 23.07 5.11
CA ARG A 39 19.05 22.91 5.29
C ARG A 39 19.50 21.48 5.68
N HIS A 40 18.57 20.65 6.13
CA HIS A 40 18.79 19.24 6.50
C HIS A 40 17.94 18.29 5.64
N LEU A 41 17.52 18.74 4.44
CA LEU A 41 16.66 17.96 3.57
C LEU A 41 17.30 16.64 3.16
N ASP A 42 18.61 16.60 2.94
CA ASP A 42 19.38 15.39 2.65
C ASP A 42 19.25 14.34 3.77
N GLN A 43 19.45 14.76 5.02
CA GLN A 43 19.31 13.90 6.19
C GLN A 43 17.85 13.45 6.37
N ALA A 44 16.89 14.36 6.17
CA ALA A 44 15.47 14.05 6.26
C ALA A 44 15.06 13.01 5.20
N LEU A 45 15.52 13.18 3.95
CA LEU A 45 15.28 12.23 2.87
C LEU A 45 15.90 10.86 3.18
N GLY A 46 17.12 10.83 3.72
CA GLY A 46 17.80 9.60 4.14
C GLY A 46 17.11 8.86 5.29
N ASN A 47 16.36 9.57 6.14
CA ASN A 47 15.70 9.01 7.32
C ASN A 47 14.22 8.62 7.09
N CYS A 48 13.65 8.94 5.93
CA CYS A 48 12.25 8.65 5.62
C CYS A 48 12.09 7.45 4.69
N ASN A 49 10.94 6.76 4.79
CA ASN A 49 10.50 5.84 3.76
C ASN A 49 10.10 6.60 2.48
N VAL A 50 9.78 5.89 1.40
CA VAL A 50 9.47 6.49 0.09
C VAL A 50 8.27 7.44 0.14
N ASP A 51 7.26 7.15 0.97
CA ASP A 51 6.09 8.03 1.14
C ASP A 51 6.46 9.34 1.84
N GLY A 52 7.31 9.27 2.87
CA GLY A 52 7.86 10.44 3.54
C GLY A 52 8.76 11.26 2.61
N GLN A 53 9.62 10.61 1.82
CA GLN A 53 10.46 11.27 0.81
C GLN A 53 9.61 12.01 -0.23
N THR A 54 8.56 11.36 -0.73
CA THR A 54 7.61 11.96 -1.68
C THR A 54 6.94 13.20 -1.09
N SER A 55 6.50 13.11 0.17
CA SER A 55 5.86 14.22 0.88
C SER A 55 6.83 15.38 1.09
N LEU A 56 8.09 15.10 1.44
CA LEU A 56 9.13 16.12 1.60
C LEU A 56 9.47 16.83 0.30
N VAL A 57 9.61 16.10 -0.82
CA VAL A 57 9.87 16.71 -2.14
C VAL A 57 8.69 17.60 -2.55
N LYS A 58 7.45 17.11 -2.40
CA LYS A 58 6.23 17.89 -2.67
C LYS A 58 6.17 19.16 -1.84
N ALA A 59 6.41 19.07 -0.53
CA ALA A 59 6.40 20.22 0.37
C ALA A 59 7.52 21.22 0.03
N THR A 60 8.72 20.72 -0.31
CA THR A 60 9.85 21.53 -0.76
C THR A 60 9.51 22.30 -2.02
N ALA A 61 8.98 21.61 -3.05
CA ALA A 61 8.56 22.25 -4.28
C ALA A 61 7.47 23.29 -4.04
N ALA A 62 6.42 22.95 -3.28
CA ALA A 62 5.32 23.87 -2.96
C ALA A 62 5.82 25.15 -2.27
N ARG A 63 6.81 25.03 -1.37
CA ARG A 63 7.44 26.17 -0.70
C ARG A 63 8.24 27.05 -1.66
N LEU A 64 8.95 26.44 -2.61
CA LEU A 64 9.83 27.15 -3.53
C LEU A 64 9.10 27.72 -4.76
N VAL A 65 7.93 27.19 -5.14
CA VAL A 65 7.18 27.63 -6.34
C VAL A 65 6.96 29.15 -6.40
N PRO A 66 6.44 29.84 -5.36
CA PRO A 66 6.20 31.28 -5.44
C PRO A 66 7.49 32.06 -5.72
N TRP A 67 8.57 31.66 -5.05
CA TRP A 67 9.88 32.27 -5.20
C TRP A 67 10.49 32.00 -6.58
N LEU A 68 10.44 30.76 -7.06
CA LEU A 68 10.96 30.38 -8.37
C LEU A 68 10.25 31.11 -9.52
N ASN A 69 8.97 31.45 -9.35
CA ASN A 69 8.20 32.20 -10.34
C ASN A 69 8.59 33.69 -10.39
N SER A 70 9.10 34.27 -9.29
CA SER A 70 9.54 35.67 -9.23
C SER A 70 11.04 35.85 -9.45
N THR A 71 11.84 34.79 -9.32
CA THR A 71 13.30 34.88 -9.29
C THR A 71 13.91 34.70 -10.69
N PRO A 72 14.68 35.69 -11.20
CA PRO A 72 15.37 35.56 -12.48
C PRO A 72 16.47 34.49 -12.45
N THR A 73 16.61 33.72 -13.53
CA THR A 73 17.59 32.64 -13.67
C THR A 73 19.05 33.04 -13.32
N PRO A 74 19.58 34.21 -13.74
CA PRO A 74 20.94 34.62 -13.37
C PRO A 74 21.16 34.86 -11.87
N ARG A 75 20.08 35.04 -11.09
CA ARG A 75 20.15 35.18 -9.64
C ARG A 75 20.39 33.82 -8.98
N LEU A 76 19.84 32.74 -9.55
CA LEU A 76 19.98 31.37 -9.04
C LEU A 76 21.44 30.92 -8.98
N SER A 77 22.23 31.13 -10.05
CA SER A 77 23.65 30.70 -10.05
C SER A 77 24.47 31.41 -8.99
N ARG A 78 24.21 32.71 -8.77
CA ARG A 78 24.93 33.47 -7.76
C ARG A 78 24.55 32.95 -6.37
N LEU A 79 23.26 32.71 -6.11
CA LEU A 79 22.76 32.22 -4.82
C LEU A 79 23.34 30.84 -4.48
N VAL A 80 23.40 29.97 -5.48
CA VAL A 80 24.02 28.65 -5.36
C VAL A 80 25.52 28.74 -5.09
N ALA A 81 26.22 29.71 -5.71
CA ALA A 81 27.64 29.92 -5.49
C ALA A 81 27.95 30.41 -4.07
N SER A 82 27.15 31.33 -3.50
CA SER A 82 27.36 31.83 -2.13
C SER A 82 26.91 30.86 -1.06
N THR A 83 25.90 30.03 -1.34
CA THR A 83 25.24 29.22 -0.32
C THR A 83 25.05 27.79 -0.83
N PRO A 84 26.13 26.98 -0.86
CA PRO A 84 26.10 25.65 -1.45
C PRO A 84 25.06 24.69 -0.86
N SER A 85 24.62 24.89 0.38
CA SER A 85 23.60 24.06 1.04
C SER A 85 22.22 24.14 0.39
N ILE A 86 21.91 25.18 -0.40
CA ILE A 86 20.63 25.28 -1.11
C ILE A 86 20.58 24.43 -2.39
N LYS A 87 21.75 23.96 -2.87
CA LYS A 87 21.87 23.25 -4.14
C LYS A 87 20.90 22.09 -4.22
N LEU A 88 20.90 21.20 -3.22
CA LEU A 88 20.05 20.01 -3.27
C LEU A 88 18.55 20.37 -3.23
N PRO A 89 18.03 21.17 -2.27
CA PRO A 89 16.63 21.57 -2.27
C PRO A 89 16.17 22.27 -3.55
N LEU A 90 17.00 23.18 -4.09
CA LEU A 90 16.71 23.89 -5.32
C LEU A 90 16.64 22.93 -6.50
N LEU A 91 17.64 22.06 -6.68
CA LEU A 91 17.65 21.07 -7.75
C LEU A 91 16.43 20.16 -7.69
N LEU A 92 16.13 19.59 -6.52
CA LEU A 92 14.99 18.69 -6.37
C LEU A 92 13.68 19.38 -6.73
N ALA A 93 13.49 20.64 -6.32
CA ALA A 93 12.31 21.40 -6.70
C ALA A 93 12.25 21.68 -8.21
N LEU A 94 13.35 22.09 -8.85
CA LEU A 94 13.37 22.37 -10.29
C LEU A 94 13.07 21.13 -11.12
N VAL A 95 13.64 19.99 -10.72
CA VAL A 95 13.42 18.69 -11.37
C VAL A 95 11.97 18.24 -11.18
N TYR A 96 11.47 18.27 -9.94
CA TYR A 96 10.09 17.90 -9.63
C TYR A 96 9.07 18.80 -10.37
N LEU A 97 9.34 20.11 -10.47
CA LEU A 97 8.46 21.07 -11.15
C LEU A 97 8.64 21.10 -12.67
N GLY A 98 9.63 20.39 -13.22
CA GLY A 98 9.92 20.40 -14.65
C GLY A 98 10.39 21.75 -15.22
N ARG A 99 11.09 22.58 -14.43
CA ARG A 99 11.58 23.91 -14.82
C ARG A 99 12.87 23.83 -15.65
N LEU A 100 12.75 23.34 -16.89
CA LEU A 100 13.90 23.07 -17.77
C LEU A 100 14.77 24.31 -18.06
N ASP A 101 14.14 25.48 -18.20
CA ASP A 101 14.80 26.76 -18.45
C ASP A 101 15.77 27.16 -17.32
N GLN A 102 15.38 26.89 -16.07
CA GLN A 102 16.21 27.14 -14.89
C GLN A 102 17.19 25.98 -14.65
N LEU A 103 16.78 24.75 -14.94
CA LEU A 103 17.58 23.54 -14.78
C LEU A 103 18.81 23.55 -15.69
N ASP A 104 18.64 23.87 -16.97
CA ASP A 104 19.71 23.93 -17.97
C ASP A 104 20.83 24.89 -17.54
N PHE A 105 20.43 26.08 -17.09
CA PHE A 105 21.37 27.09 -16.61
C PHE A 105 22.14 26.69 -15.36
N LEU A 106 21.48 26.02 -14.40
CA LEU A 106 22.12 25.60 -13.16
C LEU A 106 23.03 24.40 -13.36
N PHE A 107 22.64 23.43 -14.20
CA PHE A 107 23.43 22.22 -14.43
C PHE A 107 24.81 22.55 -15.01
N ASP A 108 24.85 23.42 -16.03
CA ASP A 108 26.10 23.74 -16.73
C ASP A 108 27.10 24.52 -15.84
N LYS A 109 26.64 25.13 -14.73
CA LYS A 109 27.46 26.06 -13.92
C LYS A 109 27.76 25.59 -12.51
N CYS A 110 26.97 24.70 -11.94
CA CYS A 110 26.93 24.54 -10.49
C CYS A 110 26.94 23.10 -9.97
N TYR A 111 26.84 22.11 -10.86
CA TYR A 111 26.68 20.69 -10.49
C TYR A 111 27.91 19.88 -10.89
N ASP A 112 28.63 19.41 -9.85
CA ASP A 112 29.61 18.33 -10.00
C ASP A 112 28.89 16.97 -9.99
N ASP A 113 29.46 15.97 -10.67
CA ASP A 113 28.92 14.60 -10.83
C ASP A 113 28.62 13.84 -9.52
N ALA A 114 29.04 14.37 -8.36
CA ALA A 114 28.96 13.69 -7.08
C ALA A 114 27.59 13.77 -6.37
N LEU A 115 26.60 14.49 -6.92
CA LEU A 115 25.30 14.57 -6.29
C LEU A 115 24.53 13.26 -6.44
N GLY A 116 24.09 12.70 -5.31
CA GLY A 116 23.45 11.40 -5.22
C GLY A 116 22.34 11.20 -6.24
N LEU A 117 22.66 10.45 -7.32
CA LEU A 117 21.78 10.14 -8.45
C LEU A 117 20.44 9.51 -8.03
N GLY A 118 20.39 8.89 -6.84
CA GLY A 118 19.17 8.33 -6.27
C GLY A 118 18.07 9.37 -6.04
N TRP A 119 18.39 10.50 -5.41
CA TRP A 119 17.41 11.56 -5.13
C TRP A 119 16.92 12.23 -6.41
N LEU A 120 17.83 12.37 -7.38
CA LEU A 120 17.53 12.92 -8.69
C LEU A 120 16.52 12.05 -9.43
N SER A 121 16.77 10.74 -9.54
CA SER A 121 15.87 9.79 -10.19
C SER A 121 14.47 9.80 -9.54
N MET A 122 14.42 9.87 -8.20
CA MET A 122 13.17 9.98 -7.49
C MET A 122 12.41 11.28 -7.85
N ALA A 123 13.06 12.43 -7.82
CA ALA A 123 12.44 13.71 -8.17
C ALA A 123 11.96 13.74 -9.63
N VAL A 124 12.75 13.19 -10.56
CA VAL A 124 12.38 13.04 -11.99
C VAL A 124 11.09 12.23 -12.11
N GLY A 125 11.01 11.08 -11.42
CA GLY A 125 9.84 10.21 -11.48
C GLY A 125 8.61 10.86 -10.83
N LEU A 126 8.76 11.45 -9.65
CA LEU A 126 7.66 12.11 -8.93
C LEU A 126 7.10 13.33 -9.65
N GLY A 127 7.95 14.09 -10.36
CA GLY A 127 7.54 15.27 -11.11
C GLY A 127 6.75 14.95 -12.37
N GLY A 128 6.91 13.74 -12.92
CA GLY A 128 6.16 13.28 -14.09
C GLY A 128 6.47 14.03 -15.40
N SER A 129 7.47 14.90 -15.42
CA SER A 129 7.85 15.67 -16.61
C SER A 129 8.70 14.84 -17.56
N LEU A 130 8.10 14.32 -18.63
CA LEU A 130 8.82 13.62 -19.70
C LEU A 130 9.94 14.47 -20.34
N PRO A 131 9.78 15.79 -20.57
CA PRO A 131 10.88 16.66 -21.00
C PRO A 131 12.07 16.65 -20.03
N THR A 132 11.81 16.57 -18.72
CA THR A 132 12.86 16.47 -17.69
C THR A 132 13.55 15.11 -17.72
N VAL A 133 12.83 14.03 -17.98
CA VAL A 133 13.45 12.72 -18.23
C VAL A 133 14.41 12.79 -19.43
N HIS A 134 13.95 13.34 -20.56
CA HIS A 134 14.79 13.49 -21.75
C HIS A 134 16.01 14.38 -21.50
N PHE A 135 15.86 15.47 -20.73
CA PHE A 135 16.97 16.34 -20.35
C PHE A 135 18.11 15.55 -19.69
N PHE A 136 17.79 14.67 -18.74
CA PHE A 136 18.79 13.87 -18.03
C PHE A 136 19.38 12.76 -18.90
N VAL A 137 18.53 12.02 -19.61
CA VAL A 137 18.98 10.92 -20.49
C VAL A 137 19.90 11.44 -21.60
N ASN A 138 19.56 12.57 -22.23
CA ASN A 138 20.37 13.16 -23.31
C ASN A 138 21.74 13.67 -22.81
N ARG A 139 21.88 13.94 -21.51
CA ARG A 139 23.16 14.29 -20.87
C ARG A 139 23.93 13.09 -20.33
N GLY A 140 23.44 11.86 -20.57
CA GLY A 140 24.11 10.62 -20.16
C GLY A 140 23.86 10.21 -18.70
N TYR A 141 22.92 10.84 -18.00
CA TYR A 141 22.57 10.42 -16.64
C TYR A 141 21.66 9.18 -16.66
N ASP A 142 22.00 8.18 -15.83
CA ASP A 142 21.11 7.05 -15.57
C ASP A 142 20.01 7.45 -14.59
N VAL A 143 18.82 7.70 -15.13
CA VAL A 143 17.59 7.98 -14.38
C VAL A 143 16.60 6.82 -14.42
N SER A 144 17.06 5.59 -14.71
CA SER A 144 16.19 4.41 -14.84
C SER A 144 15.34 4.12 -13.59
N GLN A 145 15.85 4.45 -12.40
CA GLN A 145 15.13 4.32 -11.12
C GLN A 145 13.87 5.22 -11.05
N ALA A 146 13.77 6.25 -11.90
CA ALA A 146 12.63 7.15 -11.92
C ALA A 146 11.31 6.43 -12.26
N ILE A 147 11.36 5.29 -12.97
CA ILE A 147 10.16 4.48 -13.28
C ILE A 147 9.39 4.09 -12.02
N VAL A 148 10.07 3.75 -10.91
CA VAL A 148 9.41 3.31 -9.66
C VAL A 148 8.67 4.48 -9.02
N SER A 149 9.28 5.65 -8.99
CA SER A 149 8.68 6.85 -8.43
C SER A 149 7.55 7.39 -9.31
N ALA A 150 7.73 7.37 -10.63
CA ALA A 150 6.69 7.73 -11.61
C ALA A 150 5.47 6.81 -11.49
N ALA A 151 5.69 5.51 -11.32
CA ALA A 151 4.62 4.54 -11.14
C ALA A 151 3.80 4.80 -9.87
N GLY A 152 4.46 5.09 -8.73
CA GLY A 152 3.77 5.49 -7.50
C GLY A 152 3.07 6.85 -7.57
N ALA A 153 3.58 7.77 -8.38
CA ALA A 153 3.00 9.09 -8.59
C ALA A 153 1.85 9.11 -9.63
N GLY A 154 1.62 8.01 -10.35
CA GLY A 154 0.60 7.96 -11.40
C GLY A 154 1.04 8.58 -12.73
N CYS A 155 2.34 8.79 -12.94
CA CYS A 155 2.88 9.44 -14.14
C CYS A 155 3.03 8.46 -15.31
N ALA A 156 1.89 8.08 -15.92
CA ALA A 156 1.83 7.03 -16.94
C ALA A 156 2.76 7.27 -18.15
N ASP A 157 2.92 8.52 -18.61
CA ASP A 157 3.76 8.85 -19.77
C ASP A 157 5.25 8.58 -19.50
N VAL A 158 5.72 8.91 -18.29
CA VAL A 158 7.10 8.63 -17.87
C VAL A 158 7.32 7.13 -17.71
N VAL A 159 6.34 6.41 -17.16
CA VAL A 159 6.40 4.95 -17.07
C VAL A 159 6.43 4.31 -18.45
N GLU A 160 5.59 4.76 -19.39
CA GLU A 160 5.57 4.28 -20.78
C GLU A 160 6.92 4.52 -21.48
N TYR A 161 7.52 5.70 -21.27
CA TYR A 161 8.85 6.00 -21.78
C TYR A 161 9.88 4.99 -21.26
N PHE A 162 9.96 4.80 -19.94
CA PHE A 162 10.93 3.88 -19.36
C PHE A 162 10.65 2.44 -19.76
N GLU A 163 9.41 1.98 -19.77
CA GLU A 163 9.04 0.62 -20.21
C GLU A 163 9.55 0.33 -21.64
N ARG A 164 9.38 1.28 -22.57
CA ARG A 164 9.87 1.16 -23.95
C ARG A 164 11.40 1.06 -24.03
N GLN A 165 12.10 1.86 -23.24
CA GLN A 165 13.57 1.84 -23.17
C GLN A 165 14.07 0.57 -22.43
N SER A 166 13.33 0.14 -21.42
CA SER A 166 13.62 -0.99 -20.53
C SER A 166 13.35 -2.36 -21.13
N ARG A 167 12.98 -2.45 -22.42
CA ARG A 167 12.96 -3.75 -23.14
C ARG A 167 14.31 -4.46 -23.11
N HIS A 168 15.38 -3.78 -22.70
CA HIS A 168 16.70 -4.34 -22.42
C HIS A 168 17.18 -4.12 -20.96
N THR A 169 16.38 -3.53 -20.08
CA THR A 169 16.89 -2.92 -18.83
C THR A 169 16.04 -3.31 -17.62
N ASN A 170 16.64 -4.18 -16.80
CA ASN A 170 16.34 -4.44 -15.40
C ASN A 170 14.87 -4.74 -15.05
N VAL A 171 14.46 -6.00 -15.24
CA VAL A 171 13.16 -6.56 -14.84
C VAL A 171 12.80 -6.30 -13.37
N VAL A 172 13.79 -6.11 -12.49
CA VAL A 172 13.57 -5.79 -11.06
C VAL A 172 12.98 -4.39 -10.89
N LEU A 173 13.38 -3.40 -11.71
CA LEU A 173 12.82 -2.05 -11.64
C LEU A 173 11.38 -2.00 -12.13
N VAL A 174 11.08 -2.73 -13.20
CA VAL A 174 9.70 -2.87 -13.72
C VAL A 174 8.82 -3.55 -12.67
N GLY A 175 9.30 -4.63 -12.03
CA GLY A 175 8.58 -5.28 -10.93
C GLY A 175 8.33 -4.37 -9.72
N ARG A 176 9.34 -3.60 -9.31
CA ARG A 176 9.17 -2.58 -8.25
C ARG A 176 8.17 -1.49 -8.63
N ALA A 177 8.21 -1.03 -9.88
CA ALA A 177 7.25 -0.05 -10.39
C ALA A 177 5.82 -0.61 -10.42
N LEU A 178 5.64 -1.87 -10.79
CA LEU A 178 4.34 -2.57 -10.75
C LEU A 178 3.77 -2.58 -9.31
N VAL A 179 4.56 -3.02 -8.33
CA VAL A 179 4.14 -3.04 -6.92
C VAL A 179 3.79 -1.63 -6.43
N ARG A 180 4.61 -0.64 -6.78
CA ARG A 180 4.41 0.74 -6.33
C ARG A 180 3.16 1.38 -6.95
N ALA A 181 2.88 1.10 -8.21
CA ALA A 181 1.62 1.51 -8.87
C ALA A 181 0.41 0.86 -8.20
N ALA A 182 0.48 -0.45 -7.91
CA ALA A 182 -0.60 -1.18 -7.24
C ALA A 182 -0.86 -0.64 -5.82
N GLN A 183 0.19 -0.36 -5.05
CA GLN A 183 0.09 0.23 -3.72
C GLN A 183 -0.69 1.57 -3.71
N HIS A 184 -0.60 2.36 -4.78
CA HIS A 184 -1.27 3.66 -4.91
C HIS A 184 -2.53 3.63 -5.79
N ASN A 185 -3.04 2.44 -6.09
CA ASN A 185 -4.20 2.21 -6.96
C ASN A 185 -4.11 2.84 -8.37
N HIS A 186 -2.93 2.84 -8.99
CA HIS A 186 -2.74 3.32 -10.36
C HIS A 186 -3.02 2.23 -11.40
N VAL A 187 -4.28 1.81 -11.52
CA VAL A 187 -4.73 0.66 -12.34
C VAL A 187 -4.20 0.68 -13.78
N VAL A 188 -4.20 1.84 -14.44
CA VAL A 188 -3.71 1.99 -15.83
C VAL A 188 -2.23 1.61 -15.94
N ILE A 189 -1.42 1.98 -14.95
CA ILE A 189 0.00 1.67 -14.90
C ILE A 189 0.21 0.20 -14.56
N VAL A 190 -0.56 -0.35 -13.61
CA VAL A 190 -0.52 -1.78 -13.25
C VAL A 190 -0.78 -2.67 -14.47
N ARG A 191 -1.86 -2.39 -15.22
CA ARG A 191 -2.24 -3.15 -16.42
C ARG A 191 -1.19 -3.07 -17.53
N ARG A 192 -0.46 -1.97 -17.60
CA ARG A 192 0.63 -1.77 -18.56
C ARG A 192 1.90 -2.53 -18.15
N LEU A 193 2.28 -2.42 -16.89
CA LEU A 193 3.53 -3.01 -16.38
C LEU A 193 3.48 -4.51 -16.17
N ILE A 194 2.29 -5.11 -16.10
CA ILE A 194 2.17 -6.56 -16.01
C ILE A 194 2.48 -7.23 -17.35
N THR A 195 3.76 -7.54 -17.53
CA THR A 195 4.29 -8.28 -18.67
C THR A 195 4.81 -9.65 -18.23
N SER A 196 5.05 -10.55 -19.18
CA SER A 196 5.61 -11.89 -18.92
C SER A 196 7.05 -11.86 -18.40
N THR A 197 7.73 -10.70 -18.43
CA THR A 197 9.12 -10.57 -17.97
C THR A 197 9.23 -10.18 -16.49
N VAL A 198 8.12 -9.78 -15.85
CA VAL A 198 8.14 -9.40 -14.43
C VAL A 198 8.23 -10.64 -13.54
N PRO A 199 9.19 -10.70 -12.59
CA PRO A 199 9.28 -11.80 -11.65
C PRO A 199 7.97 -11.98 -10.86
N SER A 200 7.58 -13.24 -10.66
CA SER A 200 6.29 -13.60 -10.06
C SER A 200 6.01 -12.98 -8.70
N HIS A 201 7.01 -12.87 -7.83
CA HIS A 201 6.84 -12.30 -6.49
C HIS A 201 6.37 -10.84 -6.54
N PHE A 202 6.82 -10.05 -7.52
CA PHE A 202 6.31 -8.68 -7.70
C PHE A 202 4.85 -8.67 -8.13
N VAL A 203 4.43 -9.63 -8.95
CA VAL A 203 3.03 -9.75 -9.36
C VAL A 203 2.15 -10.18 -8.20
N ALA A 204 2.60 -11.15 -7.39
CA ALA A 204 1.90 -11.57 -6.19
C ALA A 204 1.73 -10.40 -5.20
N ASP A 205 2.76 -9.59 -4.98
CA ASP A 205 2.67 -8.41 -4.12
C ASP A 205 1.75 -7.32 -4.71
N ALA A 206 1.81 -7.09 -6.02
CA ALA A 206 0.89 -6.15 -6.68
C ALA A 206 -0.58 -6.62 -6.61
N ILE A 207 -0.83 -7.93 -6.72
CA ILE A 207 -2.16 -8.52 -6.55
C ILE A 207 -2.69 -8.28 -5.13
N LYS A 208 -1.85 -8.40 -4.10
CA LYS A 208 -2.26 -8.12 -2.71
C LYS A 208 -2.78 -6.69 -2.57
N TRP A 209 -2.04 -5.72 -3.09
CA TRP A 209 -2.44 -4.32 -3.08
C TRP A 209 -3.72 -4.08 -3.90
N MET A 210 -3.86 -4.71 -5.07
CA MET A 210 -5.06 -4.53 -5.89
C MET A 210 -6.31 -5.16 -5.27
N ALA A 211 -6.15 -6.29 -4.58
CA ALA A 211 -7.20 -6.89 -3.80
C ALA A 211 -7.60 -5.99 -2.61
N GLU A 212 -6.63 -5.37 -1.93
CA GLU A 212 -6.93 -4.39 -0.87
C GLU A 212 -7.76 -3.22 -1.40
N TRP A 213 -7.48 -2.70 -2.60
CA TRP A 213 -8.21 -1.60 -3.22
C TRP A 213 -9.55 -1.98 -3.88
N ASP A 214 -9.99 -3.24 -3.80
CA ASP A 214 -11.21 -3.77 -4.44
C ASP A 214 -11.19 -3.71 -5.99
N GLU A 215 -10.00 -3.70 -6.60
CA GLU A 215 -9.84 -3.66 -8.06
C GLU A 215 -10.00 -5.05 -8.68
N THR A 216 -11.20 -5.64 -8.50
CA THR A 216 -11.52 -7.03 -8.87
C THR A 216 -11.13 -7.35 -10.32
N ASP A 217 -11.52 -6.51 -11.28
CA ASP A 217 -11.22 -6.73 -12.69
C ASP A 217 -9.72 -6.73 -12.98
N THR A 218 -8.96 -5.91 -12.26
CA THR A 218 -7.51 -5.81 -12.43
C THR A 218 -6.83 -7.03 -11.78
N VAL A 219 -7.27 -7.47 -10.60
CA VAL A 219 -6.78 -8.71 -9.97
C VAL A 219 -7.03 -9.91 -10.88
N LEU A 220 -8.25 -10.07 -11.41
CA LEU A 220 -8.59 -11.15 -12.33
C LEU A 220 -7.76 -11.06 -13.61
N TYR A 221 -7.63 -9.87 -14.20
CA TYR A 221 -6.75 -9.64 -15.34
C TYR A 221 -5.30 -10.06 -15.04
N MET A 222 -4.77 -9.74 -13.87
CA MET A 222 -3.40 -10.11 -13.50
C MET A 222 -3.22 -11.62 -13.37
N LEU A 223 -4.21 -12.30 -12.78
CA LEU A 223 -4.23 -13.76 -12.63
C LEU A 223 -4.37 -14.50 -13.97
N THR A 224 -5.00 -13.90 -14.98
CA THR A 224 -5.14 -14.50 -16.32
C THR A 224 -4.01 -14.11 -17.27
N THR A 225 -3.45 -12.91 -17.15
CA THR A 225 -2.41 -12.39 -18.05
C THR A 225 -1.06 -13.03 -17.80
N GLN A 226 -0.81 -13.47 -16.56
CA GLN A 226 0.31 -14.34 -16.32
C GLN A 226 0.04 -15.70 -16.98
N GLN A 227 0.70 -15.95 -18.11
CA GLN A 227 1.14 -17.30 -18.44
C GLN A 227 2.17 -17.70 -17.40
N THR A 228 1.74 -17.95 -16.17
CA THR A 228 2.53 -18.68 -15.19
C THR A 228 2.74 -20.07 -15.79
N ALA A 229 3.82 -20.26 -16.55
CA ALA A 229 4.25 -21.58 -16.99
C ALA A 229 4.43 -22.54 -15.79
N ASN A 230 4.46 -22.00 -14.56
CA ASN A 230 4.50 -22.71 -13.30
C ASN A 230 3.18 -22.55 -12.52
N GLU A 231 2.42 -23.62 -12.42
CA GLU A 231 1.17 -23.68 -11.62
C GLU A 231 1.37 -23.27 -10.16
N ALA A 232 2.51 -23.57 -9.53
CA ALA A 232 2.76 -23.24 -8.13
C ALA A 232 2.75 -21.72 -7.87
N ILE A 233 3.27 -20.95 -8.83
CA ILE A 233 3.26 -19.48 -8.76
C ILE A 233 1.83 -18.94 -8.88
N ARG A 234 1.03 -19.53 -9.77
CA ARG A 234 -0.39 -19.17 -9.92
C ARG A 234 -1.15 -19.40 -8.63
N TRP A 235 -0.90 -20.53 -7.97
CA TRP A 235 -1.51 -20.87 -6.69
C TRP A 235 -1.15 -19.89 -5.58
N GLU A 236 0.11 -19.45 -5.51
CA GLU A 236 0.53 -18.44 -4.54
C GLU A 236 -0.18 -17.09 -4.77
N ALA A 237 -0.27 -16.64 -6.03
CA ALA A 237 -0.97 -15.42 -6.39
C ALA A 237 -2.48 -15.50 -6.10
N LEU A 238 -3.11 -16.63 -6.41
CA LEU A 238 -4.53 -16.89 -6.11
C LEU A 238 -4.78 -16.90 -4.59
N ALA A 239 -3.91 -17.56 -3.82
CA ALA A 239 -3.99 -17.59 -2.37
C ALA A 239 -3.85 -16.19 -1.77
N ALA A 240 -2.89 -15.41 -2.26
CA ALA A 240 -2.69 -14.02 -1.82
C ALA A 240 -3.90 -13.13 -2.15
N ALA A 241 -4.47 -13.26 -3.35
CA ALA A 241 -5.68 -12.53 -3.75
C ALA A 241 -6.88 -12.89 -2.87
N LEU A 242 -7.11 -14.18 -2.63
CA LEU A 242 -8.21 -14.65 -1.80
C LEU A 242 -8.04 -14.18 -0.37
N ASN A 243 -6.85 -14.33 0.21
CA ASN A 243 -6.57 -13.93 1.58
C ASN A 243 -6.81 -12.44 1.81
N MET A 244 -6.33 -11.58 0.92
CA MET A 244 -6.54 -10.13 1.00
C MET A 244 -8.01 -9.77 0.75
N GLY A 245 -8.66 -10.39 -0.24
CA GLY A 245 -10.08 -10.18 -0.51
C GLY A 245 -10.96 -10.56 0.69
N VAL A 246 -10.60 -11.64 1.38
CA VAL A 246 -11.27 -12.08 2.60
C VAL A 246 -11.00 -11.11 3.75
N TYR A 247 -9.74 -10.75 3.98
CA TYR A 247 -9.35 -9.87 5.09
C TYR A 247 -10.04 -8.50 5.01
N PHE A 248 -10.14 -7.92 3.81
CA PHE A 248 -10.77 -6.60 3.59
C PHE A 248 -12.26 -6.66 3.21
N GLY A 249 -12.89 -7.85 3.20
CA GLY A 249 -14.33 -7.96 2.97
C GLY A 249 -14.75 -7.72 1.51
N ARG A 250 -13.86 -7.97 0.54
CA ARG A 250 -14.09 -7.78 -0.90
C ARG A 250 -14.94 -8.91 -1.47
N THR A 251 -16.24 -8.88 -1.18
CA THR A 251 -17.19 -9.94 -1.54
C THR A 251 -17.21 -10.26 -3.04
N SER A 252 -17.14 -9.26 -3.92
CA SER A 252 -17.08 -9.43 -5.38
C SER A 252 -15.83 -10.20 -5.82
N LEU A 253 -14.66 -9.84 -5.29
CA LEU A 253 -13.41 -10.53 -5.56
C LEU A 253 -13.45 -11.96 -5.03
N VAL A 254 -13.84 -12.15 -3.77
CA VAL A 254 -13.94 -13.48 -3.14
C VAL A 254 -14.90 -14.39 -3.92
N ALA A 255 -16.08 -13.88 -4.27
CA ALA A 255 -17.04 -14.63 -5.09
C ALA A 255 -16.43 -15.03 -6.44
N SER A 256 -15.71 -14.12 -7.10
CA SER A 256 -15.05 -14.39 -8.37
C SER A 256 -13.95 -15.44 -8.26
N LEU A 257 -13.15 -15.41 -7.18
CA LEU A 257 -12.07 -16.36 -6.94
C LEU A 257 -12.56 -17.76 -6.52
N LEU A 258 -13.70 -17.84 -5.83
CA LEU A 258 -14.30 -19.11 -5.42
C LEU A 258 -15.23 -19.74 -6.48
N ASN A 259 -15.56 -19.01 -7.55
CA ASN A 259 -16.39 -19.50 -8.65
C ASN A 259 -15.53 -20.21 -9.71
N ASP A 260 -15.95 -21.41 -10.12
CA ASP A 260 -15.24 -22.29 -11.07
C ASP A 260 -15.39 -21.86 -12.55
N ASN A 261 -15.88 -20.64 -12.81
CA ASN A 261 -16.42 -20.27 -14.12
C ASN A 261 -15.40 -19.66 -15.09
N ASN A 262 -14.13 -19.47 -14.69
CA ASN A 262 -13.20 -18.59 -15.41
C ASN A 262 -11.89 -19.27 -15.87
N ASP A 263 -11.90 -20.58 -16.18
CA ASP A 263 -10.66 -21.36 -16.45
C ASP A 263 -9.61 -21.25 -15.33
N MET A 264 -10.05 -20.78 -14.16
CA MET A 264 -9.27 -20.64 -12.94
C MET A 264 -9.56 -21.86 -12.09
N ALA A 265 -8.53 -22.67 -11.86
CA ALA A 265 -8.63 -23.82 -10.99
C ALA A 265 -9.24 -23.38 -9.65
N TYR A 266 -10.34 -24.03 -9.25
CA TYR A 266 -11.02 -23.77 -7.99
C TYR A 266 -10.02 -23.68 -6.83
N MET A 267 -9.95 -22.51 -6.18
CA MET A 267 -9.13 -22.30 -5.00
C MET A 267 -9.98 -22.53 -3.75
N PRO A 268 -9.75 -23.63 -3.00
CA PRO A 268 -10.44 -23.82 -1.75
C PRO A 268 -9.97 -22.77 -0.73
N ALA A 269 -10.92 -22.22 0.02
CA ALA A 269 -10.60 -21.34 1.12
C ALA A 269 -9.82 -22.14 2.18
N SER A 270 -8.74 -21.54 2.67
CA SER A 270 -7.92 -22.09 3.74
C SER A 270 -8.57 -21.83 5.11
N VAL A 271 -8.04 -22.49 6.14
CA VAL A 271 -8.37 -22.18 7.53
C VAL A 271 -8.10 -20.72 7.85
N LEU A 272 -6.97 -20.18 7.37
CA LEU A 272 -6.58 -18.79 7.60
C LEU A 272 -7.60 -17.80 7.02
N ASP A 273 -8.20 -18.12 5.87
CA ASP A 273 -9.22 -17.26 5.26
C ASP A 273 -10.50 -17.20 6.11
N ILE A 274 -10.90 -18.33 6.70
CA ILE A 274 -12.04 -18.36 7.63
C ILE A 274 -11.70 -17.55 8.88
N GLU A 275 -10.50 -17.73 9.45
CA GLU A 275 -10.04 -16.97 10.61
C GLU A 275 -10.01 -15.48 10.32
N HIS A 276 -9.47 -15.05 9.18
CA HIS A 276 -9.47 -13.66 8.75
C HIS A 276 -10.89 -13.09 8.67
N ALA A 277 -11.79 -13.72 7.90
CA ALA A 277 -13.16 -13.22 7.74
C ALA A 277 -13.93 -13.17 9.07
N VAL A 278 -13.67 -14.12 9.98
CA VAL A 278 -14.14 -14.00 11.36
C VAL A 278 -13.52 -12.77 11.99
N THR A 279 -12.19 -12.69 12.14
CA THR A 279 -11.50 -11.62 12.88
C THR A 279 -11.73 -10.20 12.36
N THR A 280 -12.24 -10.03 11.14
CA THR A 280 -12.58 -8.72 10.57
C THR A 280 -14.09 -8.49 10.46
N GLY A 281 -14.92 -9.44 10.88
CA GLY A 281 -16.37 -9.28 10.94
C GLY A 281 -17.09 -9.36 9.59
N HIS A 282 -16.45 -9.93 8.56
CA HIS A 282 -17.00 -9.98 7.20
C HIS A 282 -17.91 -11.20 6.99
N LEU A 283 -19.14 -11.12 7.50
CA LEU A 283 -20.13 -12.20 7.45
C LEU A 283 -20.49 -12.63 6.02
N GLU A 284 -20.60 -11.70 5.08
CA GLU A 284 -20.91 -12.00 3.68
C GLU A 284 -19.80 -12.82 3.01
N VAL A 285 -18.54 -12.54 3.34
CA VAL A 285 -17.40 -13.34 2.89
C VAL A 285 -17.47 -14.75 3.48
N LEU A 286 -17.78 -14.88 4.77
CA LEU A 286 -17.99 -16.19 5.40
C LEU A 286 -19.12 -16.98 4.75
N HIS A 287 -20.23 -16.32 4.38
CA HIS A 287 -21.32 -16.96 3.64
C HIS A 287 -20.84 -17.54 2.31
N LEU A 288 -20.04 -16.77 1.55
CA LEU A 288 -19.48 -17.20 0.27
C LEU A 288 -18.53 -18.39 0.44
N ILE A 289 -17.61 -18.32 1.41
CA ILE A 289 -16.70 -19.40 1.76
C ILE A 289 -17.49 -20.66 2.14
N TYR A 290 -18.47 -20.55 3.04
CA TYR A 290 -19.27 -21.68 3.49
C TYR A 290 -20.03 -22.34 2.34
N ALA A 291 -20.75 -21.55 1.54
CA ALA A 291 -21.55 -22.05 0.42
C ALA A 291 -20.70 -22.82 -0.60
N LYS A 292 -19.42 -22.47 -0.75
CA LYS A 292 -18.49 -23.12 -1.68
C LYS A 292 -17.76 -24.31 -1.09
N ASN A 293 -17.46 -24.30 0.21
CA ASN A 293 -16.62 -25.31 0.86
C ASN A 293 -17.40 -26.39 1.62
N VAL A 294 -18.69 -26.15 1.91
CA VAL A 294 -19.57 -27.06 2.63
C VAL A 294 -20.80 -27.36 1.76
N PRO A 295 -20.75 -28.43 0.93
CA PRO A 295 -21.84 -28.75 0.03
C PRO A 295 -23.12 -29.11 0.80
N PRO A 296 -24.31 -28.94 0.18
CA PRO A 296 -25.58 -29.39 0.74
C PRO A 296 -25.52 -30.86 1.17
N ARG A 297 -26.19 -31.20 2.26
CA ARG A 297 -26.07 -32.47 3.00
C ARG A 297 -26.71 -33.68 2.27
N ASP A 298 -26.80 -33.66 0.96
CA ASP A 298 -27.69 -34.51 0.16
C ASP A 298 -27.27 -35.99 0.04
N GLY A 299 -26.28 -36.47 0.80
CA GLY A 299 -25.74 -37.82 0.60
C GLY A 299 -25.28 -38.62 1.81
N GLY A 300 -25.48 -38.14 3.05
CA GLY A 300 -25.08 -38.88 4.27
C GLY A 300 -23.57 -39.13 4.47
N ALA A 301 -22.74 -38.89 3.46
CA ALA A 301 -21.28 -38.97 3.55
C ALA A 301 -20.73 -37.80 4.36
N LYS A 302 -19.86 -38.10 5.34
CA LYS A 302 -19.13 -37.08 6.09
C LYS A 302 -18.20 -36.34 5.13
N HIS A 303 -18.53 -35.09 4.81
CA HIS A 303 -17.65 -34.26 3.97
C HIS A 303 -16.32 -34.03 4.71
N PRO A 304 -15.16 -34.21 4.07
CA PRO A 304 -13.85 -34.04 4.71
C PRO A 304 -13.66 -32.67 5.37
N ARG A 305 -14.35 -31.64 4.86
CA ARG A 305 -14.28 -30.27 5.40
C ARG A 305 -15.26 -29.99 6.54
N ALA A 306 -16.16 -30.91 6.89
CA ALA A 306 -17.08 -30.72 8.00
C ALA A 306 -16.36 -30.61 9.35
N SER A 307 -15.29 -31.40 9.55
CA SER A 307 -14.44 -31.31 10.75
C SER A 307 -13.69 -29.98 10.81
N MET A 308 -13.13 -29.53 9.69
CA MET A 308 -12.47 -28.23 9.57
C MET A 308 -13.43 -27.09 9.90
N TRP A 309 -14.66 -27.14 9.37
CA TRP A 309 -15.68 -26.15 9.69
C TRP A 309 -16.07 -26.16 11.17
N LYS A 310 -16.22 -27.36 11.77
CA LYS A 310 -16.47 -27.48 13.22
C LYS A 310 -15.35 -26.90 14.07
N GLN A 311 -14.09 -27.10 13.67
CA GLN A 311 -12.94 -26.48 14.35
C GLN A 311 -13.01 -24.94 14.25
N GLN A 312 -13.32 -24.41 13.06
CA GLN A 312 -13.45 -22.97 12.86
C GLN A 312 -14.63 -22.37 13.59
N TRP A 313 -15.73 -23.11 13.71
CA TRP A 313 -16.86 -22.73 14.56
C TRP A 313 -16.43 -22.61 16.03
N ARG A 314 -15.64 -23.57 16.55
CA ARG A 314 -15.15 -23.56 17.94
C ARG A 314 -14.28 -22.35 18.26
N HIS A 315 -13.49 -21.88 17.29
CA HIS A 315 -12.67 -20.67 17.44
C HIS A 315 -13.48 -19.39 17.16
N GLY A 316 -14.31 -19.42 16.12
CA GLY A 316 -14.98 -18.25 15.56
C GLY A 316 -16.14 -17.75 16.41
N VAL A 317 -16.92 -18.64 17.03
CA VAL A 317 -18.04 -18.24 17.89
C VAL A 317 -17.57 -17.42 19.10
N PRO A 318 -16.55 -17.85 19.88
CA PRO A 318 -16.01 -17.02 20.95
C PRO A 318 -15.41 -15.70 20.46
N HIS A 319 -14.68 -15.71 19.34
CA HIS A 319 -14.08 -14.50 18.80
C HIS A 319 -15.12 -13.48 18.37
N ALA A 320 -16.11 -13.88 17.54
CA ALA A 320 -17.19 -13.02 17.10
C ALA A 320 -18.02 -12.49 18.27
N SER A 321 -18.19 -13.29 19.32
CA SER A 321 -18.89 -12.87 20.54
C SER A 321 -18.12 -11.80 21.30
N ARG A 322 -16.79 -11.94 21.42
CA ARG A 322 -15.90 -10.94 22.03
C ARG A 322 -15.87 -9.62 21.27
N GLN A 323 -16.10 -9.64 19.95
CA GLN A 323 -16.17 -8.44 19.11
C GLN A 323 -17.59 -7.87 18.97
N GLY A 324 -18.60 -8.54 19.54
CA GLY A 324 -19.98 -8.06 19.51
C GLY A 324 -20.72 -8.30 18.19
N TRP A 325 -20.22 -9.19 17.32
CA TRP A 325 -20.83 -9.46 16.01
C TRP A 325 -21.99 -10.46 16.10
N LEU A 326 -23.09 -10.05 16.73
CA LEU A 326 -24.27 -10.88 16.92
C LEU A 326 -24.76 -11.59 15.63
N PRO A 327 -24.83 -10.96 14.44
CA PRO A 327 -25.26 -11.63 13.21
C PRO A 327 -24.36 -12.81 12.83
N MET A 328 -23.05 -12.68 13.04
CA MET A 328 -22.09 -13.75 12.75
C MET A 328 -22.22 -14.91 13.73
N VAL A 329 -22.41 -14.62 15.02
CA VAL A 329 -22.70 -15.63 16.04
C VAL A 329 -24.00 -16.39 15.73
N GLN A 330 -25.06 -15.65 15.38
CA GLN A 330 -26.34 -16.22 14.95
C GLN A 330 -26.18 -17.15 13.76
N TRP A 331 -25.41 -16.72 12.76
CA TRP A 331 -25.15 -17.52 11.57
C TRP A 331 -24.36 -18.79 11.88
N PHE A 332 -23.32 -18.72 12.74
CA PHE A 332 -22.58 -19.89 13.18
C PHE A 332 -23.48 -20.93 13.86
N LEU A 333 -24.37 -20.52 14.76
CA LEU A 333 -25.29 -21.44 15.43
C LEU A 333 -26.41 -21.97 14.52
N THR A 334 -26.73 -21.24 13.45
CA THR A 334 -27.70 -21.68 12.46
C THR A 334 -27.11 -22.73 11.52
N THR A 335 -25.87 -22.51 11.04
CA THR A 335 -25.18 -23.42 10.11
C THR A 335 -24.60 -24.64 10.80
N GLN A 336 -24.23 -24.52 12.07
CA GLN A 336 -23.72 -25.60 12.90
C GLN A 336 -24.39 -25.53 14.28
N PRO A 337 -25.61 -26.08 14.41
CA PRO A 337 -26.27 -26.16 15.70
C PRO A 337 -25.43 -26.97 16.69
N PRO A 338 -25.35 -26.56 17.96
CA PRO A 338 -24.67 -27.31 19.00
C PRO A 338 -25.38 -28.66 19.22
N THR A 339 -24.61 -29.74 19.17
CA THR A 339 -25.10 -31.13 19.23
C THR A 339 -24.40 -31.98 20.28
N GLU A 340 -23.22 -31.55 20.72
CA GLU A 340 -22.36 -32.29 21.65
C GLU A 340 -22.04 -31.43 22.87
N THR A 341 -21.60 -32.08 23.96
CA THR A 341 -21.14 -31.41 25.19
C THR A 341 -20.03 -30.39 24.93
N ASP A 342 -19.11 -30.69 24.01
CA ASP A 342 -18.03 -29.77 23.62
C ASP A 342 -18.57 -28.45 23.01
N ASP A 343 -19.76 -28.48 22.42
CA ASP A 343 -20.37 -27.30 21.82
C ASP A 343 -20.94 -26.38 22.92
N GLU A 344 -21.38 -26.93 24.05
CA GLU A 344 -21.83 -26.15 25.22
C GLU A 344 -20.67 -25.39 25.87
N ASP A 345 -19.51 -26.02 26.02
CA ASP A 345 -18.33 -25.34 26.56
C ASP A 345 -17.89 -24.20 25.65
N THR A 346 -17.94 -24.40 24.32
CA THR A 346 -17.69 -23.32 23.36
C THR A 346 -18.66 -22.15 23.55
N LEU A 347 -19.95 -22.42 23.75
CA LEU A 347 -20.94 -21.39 24.01
C LEU A 347 -20.71 -20.65 25.33
N ARG A 348 -20.24 -21.34 26.39
CA ARG A 348 -19.86 -20.70 27.66
C ARG A 348 -18.68 -19.75 27.48
N VAL A 349 -17.62 -20.19 26.78
CA VAL A 349 -16.47 -19.34 26.45
C VAL A 349 -16.92 -18.12 25.62
N ALA A 350 -17.90 -18.30 24.73
CA ALA A 350 -18.46 -17.21 23.94
C ALA A 350 -19.24 -16.18 24.79
N VAL A 351 -20.01 -16.64 25.78
CA VAL A 351 -20.68 -15.75 26.76
C VAL A 351 -19.68 -14.95 27.57
N GLU A 352 -18.61 -15.59 28.05
CA GLU A 352 -17.52 -14.92 28.78
C GLU A 352 -16.83 -13.90 27.88
N GLY A 353 -16.45 -14.29 26.65
CA GLY A 353 -15.87 -13.38 25.68
C GLY A 353 -16.75 -12.16 25.39
N ALA A 354 -18.07 -12.35 25.23
CA ALA A 354 -19.01 -11.25 25.05
C ALA A 354 -19.12 -10.34 26.29
N ARG A 355 -19.06 -10.89 27.51
CA ARG A 355 -19.01 -10.08 28.75
C ARG A 355 -17.74 -9.26 28.83
N ASP A 356 -16.59 -9.87 28.56
CA ASP A 356 -15.30 -9.19 28.58
C ASP A 356 -15.25 -8.03 27.57
N GLY A 357 -15.88 -8.21 26.40
CA GLY A 357 -16.03 -7.16 25.40
C GLY A 357 -17.13 -6.12 25.70
N GLY A 358 -17.90 -6.29 26.78
CA GLY A 358 -19.01 -5.40 27.12
C GLY A 358 -20.23 -5.50 26.18
N HIS A 359 -20.39 -6.62 25.48
CA HIS A 359 -21.43 -6.82 24.46
C HIS A 359 -22.69 -7.50 25.04
N GLY A 360 -23.41 -6.77 25.90
CA GLY A 360 -24.59 -7.29 26.62
C GLY A 360 -25.66 -7.94 25.72
N HIS A 361 -25.91 -7.38 24.53
CA HIS A 361 -26.85 -7.93 23.56
C HIS A 361 -26.45 -9.33 23.03
N VAL A 362 -25.15 -9.61 22.90
CA VAL A 362 -24.65 -10.96 22.55
C VAL A 362 -24.79 -11.90 23.73
N VAL A 363 -24.46 -11.43 24.94
CA VAL A 363 -24.62 -12.20 26.19
C VAL A 363 -26.06 -12.65 26.37
N ASP A 364 -27.02 -11.73 26.29
CA ASP A 364 -28.44 -12.02 26.46
C ASP A 364 -28.93 -13.06 25.45
N TRP A 365 -28.51 -12.91 24.18
CA TRP A 365 -28.87 -13.84 23.13
C TRP A 365 -28.26 -15.24 23.36
N LEU A 366 -26.95 -15.33 23.66
CA LEU A 366 -26.26 -16.61 23.90
C LEU A 366 -26.78 -17.34 25.14
N VAL A 367 -27.06 -16.62 26.24
CA VAL A 367 -27.69 -17.19 27.43
C VAL A 367 -29.08 -17.75 27.10
N GLY A 368 -29.83 -17.07 26.22
CA GLY A 368 -31.08 -17.59 25.68
C GLY A 368 -30.90 -18.93 24.95
N GLN A 369 -29.85 -19.06 24.13
CA GLN A 369 -29.55 -20.31 23.41
C GLN A 369 -29.15 -21.44 24.37
N LEU A 370 -28.28 -21.17 25.35
CA LEU A 370 -27.87 -22.16 26.37
C LEU A 370 -29.06 -22.72 27.14
N ARG A 371 -29.95 -21.84 27.65
CA ARG A 371 -31.18 -22.27 28.35
C ARG A 371 -32.08 -23.15 27.47
N SER A 372 -32.14 -22.86 26.17
CA SER A 372 -32.91 -23.69 25.24
C SER A 372 -32.29 -25.09 25.04
N LEU A 373 -30.98 -25.25 25.19
CA LEU A 373 -30.31 -26.55 25.07
C LEU A 373 -30.55 -27.40 26.33
N GLU A 374 -30.35 -26.82 27.51
CA GLU A 374 -30.61 -27.47 28.80
C GLU A 374 -32.05 -28.01 28.88
N GLN A 375 -33.04 -27.23 28.42
CA GLN A 375 -34.44 -27.68 28.39
C GLN A 375 -34.68 -28.85 27.42
N LYS A 376 -33.94 -28.94 26.31
CA LYS A 376 -34.04 -30.06 25.37
C LYS A 376 -33.45 -31.33 25.96
N GLU A 377 -32.32 -31.22 26.67
CA GLU A 377 -31.66 -32.36 27.31
C GLU A 377 -32.53 -32.95 28.42
N VAL A 378 -33.08 -32.12 29.33
CA VAL A 378 -34.00 -32.57 30.39
C VAL A 378 -35.20 -33.33 29.82
N ARG A 379 -35.75 -32.87 28.69
CA ARG A 379 -36.85 -33.55 27.99
C ARG A 379 -36.43 -34.88 27.36
N ALA A 380 -35.20 -34.99 26.87
CA ALA A 380 -34.67 -36.23 26.32
C ALA A 380 -34.46 -37.28 27.44
N SER A 381 -33.79 -36.92 28.53
CA SER A 381 -33.54 -37.82 29.66
C SER A 381 -34.82 -38.28 30.37
N GLY A 382 -35.84 -37.41 30.43
CA GLY A 382 -37.15 -37.76 31.00
C GLY A 382 -37.91 -38.82 30.20
N ARG A 383 -37.73 -38.88 28.87
CA ARG A 383 -38.39 -39.91 28.04
C ARG A 383 -37.79 -41.30 28.24
N ASP A 384 -36.47 -41.40 28.40
CA ASP A 384 -35.82 -42.70 28.58
C ASP A 384 -36.15 -43.32 29.95
N SER A 385 -36.26 -42.50 31.00
CA SER A 385 -36.67 -42.97 32.33
C SER A 385 -38.12 -43.50 32.38
N SER A 386 -38.99 -43.03 31.48
CA SER A 386 -40.40 -43.47 31.41
C SER A 386 -40.59 -44.82 30.70
N LYS A 387 -39.67 -45.21 29.81
CA LYS A 387 -39.71 -46.51 29.12
C LYS A 387 -39.24 -47.68 29.98
N VAL A 388 -38.38 -47.41 30.97
CA VAL A 388 -37.80 -48.44 31.86
C VAL A 388 -38.80 -48.94 32.91
N LYS A 389 -39.90 -48.24 33.16
CA LYS A 389 -40.88 -48.60 34.21
C LYS A 389 -42.12 -49.36 33.71
N ASN A 390 -42.23 -49.63 32.41
CA ASN A 390 -43.40 -50.27 31.79
C ASN A 390 -43.09 -51.59 31.04
N GLY A 391 -41.93 -52.20 31.30
CA GLY A 391 -41.59 -53.57 30.93
C GLY A 391 -41.07 -54.31 32.15
#